data_AF-A0A927MPP1-F1
#
_entry.id   AF-A0A927MPP1-F1
#
_cell.length_a   1.000
_cell.length_b   1.000
_cell.length_c   1.000
_cell.angle_alpha   90.00
_cell.angle_beta   90.00
_cell.angle_gamma   90.00
#
_symmetry.space_group_name_H-M   'P 1'
#
loop_
_entity.id
_entity.type
_entity.pdbx_description
1 polymer ?
#
loop_
_entity_poly.entity_id
_entity_poly.type
_entity_poly.pdbx_seq_one_letter_code
_entity_poly.pdbx_strand_id
1 'polypeptide(L)' 'MTASPGARALYDELRARGTDHFAACRHVANRLVGILHGCLKTRTLYNEETAWAHRSAKPEEAAVAA' A
#
# COMPACT_ATOMS: atom_id res chain seq x y z
N MET A 1 10.95 3.00 -10.45
CA MET A 1 10.13 2.97 -9.22
C MET A 1 11.03 2.69 -8.03
N THR A 2 11.72 3.72 -7.55
CA THR A 2 12.76 3.64 -6.49
C THR A 2 12.39 4.51 -5.28
N ALA A 3 11.17 5.06 -5.25
CA ALA A 3 10.78 6.12 -4.31
C ALA A 3 10.18 5.61 -2.99
N SER A 4 9.74 4.35 -2.92
CA SER A 4 9.29 3.72 -1.67
C SER A 4 9.43 2.19 -1.76
N PRO A 5 10.35 1.58 -0.99
CA PRO A 5 10.40 0.15 -0.71
C PRO A 5 9.04 -0.49 -0.41
N GLY A 6 8.20 0.15 0.42
CA GLY A 6 6.88 -0.40 0.80
C GLY A 6 5.91 -0.52 -0.37
N ALA A 7 5.88 0.48 -1.26
CA ALA A 7 5.06 0.48 -2.46
C ALA A 7 5.51 -0.60 -3.46
N ARG A 8 6.83 -0.80 -3.58
CA ARG A 8 7.43 -1.84 -4.43
C ARG A 8 7.03 -3.23 -3.93
N ALA A 9 7.16 -3.50 -2.64
CA ALA A 9 6.80 -4.79 -2.05
C ALA A 9 5.31 -5.14 -2.26
N LEU A 10 4.40 -4.17 -2.10
CA LEU A 10 2.98 -4.37 -2.41
C LEU A 10 2.75 -4.69 -3.89
N TYR A 11 3.41 -3.95 -4.80
CA TYR A 11 3.30 -4.19 -6.23
C TYR A 11 3.80 -5.59 -6.61
N ASP A 12 4.94 -6.00 -6.07
CA ASP A 12 5.55 -7.30 -6.34
C ASP A 12 4.68 -8.45 -5.77
N GLU A 13 4.09 -8.29 -4.58
CA GLU A 13 3.10 -9.23 -4.04
C GLU A 13 1.87 -9.37 -4.96
N LEU A 14 1.32 -8.25 -5.44
CA LEU A 14 0.16 -8.26 -6.32
C LEU A 14 0.47 -8.94 -7.66
N ARG A 15 1.66 -8.70 -8.20
CA ARG A 15 2.15 -9.36 -9.42
C ARG A 15 2.40 -10.85 -9.19
N ALA A 16 2.93 -11.25 -8.04
CA ALA A 16 3.12 -12.64 -7.67
C ALA A 16 1.79 -13.40 -7.52
N ARG A 17 0.72 -12.70 -7.10
CA ARG A 17 -0.65 -13.24 -7.03
C ARG A 17 -1.35 -13.32 -8.39
N GLY A 18 -0.70 -12.90 -9.49
CA GLY A 18 -1.28 -12.92 -10.83
C GLY A 18 -2.22 -11.74 -11.13
N THR A 19 -2.16 -10.66 -10.35
CA THR A 19 -2.95 -9.45 -10.62
C THR A 19 -2.46 -8.76 -11.89
N ASP A 20 -3.39 -8.34 -12.75
CA ASP A 20 -3.06 -7.58 -13.96
C ASP A 20 -2.27 -6.31 -13.62
N HIS A 21 -1.38 -5.88 -14.51
CA HIS A 21 -0.50 -4.74 -14.27
C HIS A 21 -1.26 -3.46 -13.92
N PHE A 22 -2.37 -3.18 -14.62
CA PHE A 22 -3.15 -1.97 -14.36
C PHE A 22 -3.89 -2.04 -13.03
N ALA A 23 -4.42 -3.22 -12.69
CA ALA A 23 -5.05 -3.46 -11.39
C ALA A 23 -4.04 -3.30 -10.25
N ALA A 24 -2.84 -3.88 -10.40
CA ALA A 24 -1.77 -3.77 -9.40
C ALA A 24 -1.33 -2.30 -9.21
N CYS A 25 -1.18 -1.55 -10.30
CA CYS A 25 -0.86 -0.12 -10.27
C CYS A 25 -1.95 0.68 -9.53
N ARG A 26 -3.23 0.40 -9.81
CA ARG A 26 -4.37 1.07 -9.14
C ARG A 26 -4.41 0.76 -7.65
N HIS A 27 -4.16 -0.48 -7.25
CA HIS A 27 -4.09 -0.87 -5.83
C HIS A 27 -3.00 -0.11 -5.09
N VAL A 28 -1.80 -0.01 -5.67
CA VAL A 28 -0.69 0.74 -5.08
C VAL A 28 -1.03 2.23 -5.01
N ALA A 29 -1.57 2.81 -6.09
CA ALA A 29 -1.95 4.22 -6.13
C ALA A 29 -3.02 4.57 -5.08
N ASN A 30 -4.08 3.76 -4.98
CA ASN A 30 -5.13 3.95 -3.98
C ASN A 30 -4.58 3.91 -2.55
N ARG A 31 -3.61 3.03 -2.29
CA ARG A 31 -2.96 2.94 -0.97
C ARG A 31 -2.16 4.20 -0.65
N LEU A 32 -1.39 4.70 -1.61
CA LEU A 32 -0.60 5.93 -1.45
C LEU A 32 -1.48 7.15 -1.16
N VAL A 33 -2.64 7.27 -1.85
CA VAL A 33 -3.61 8.34 -1.59
C VAL A 33 -4.16 8.26 -0.17
N GLY A 34 -4.47 7.06 0.34
CA GLY A 34 -4.93 6.87 1.71
C GLY A 34 -3.90 7.32 2.77
N ILE A 35 -2.62 7.00 2.54
CA ILE A 35 -1.53 7.43 3.42
C ILE A 35 -1.36 8.95 3.37
N LEU A 36 -1.34 9.54 2.17
CA LEU A 36 -1.25 10.99 1.99
C LEU A 36 -2.41 11.70 2.68
N HIS A 37 -3.63 11.20 2.55
CA HIS A 37 -4.80 11.74 3.22
C HIS A 37 -4.65 11.69 4.75
N GLY A 38 -4.14 10.59 5.30
CA GLY A 38 -3.80 10.48 6.72
C GLY A 38 -2.80 11.54 7.17
N CYS A 39 -1.69 11.68 6.44
CA CYS A 39 -0.66 12.69 6.69
C CYS A 39 -1.21 14.12 6.64
N LEU A 40 -2.06 14.42 5.65
CA LEU A 40 -2.69 15.74 5.53
C LEU A 40 -3.67 16.01 6.67
N LYS A 41 -4.47 15.01 7.06
CA LYS A 41 -5.43 15.13 8.17
C LYS A 41 -4.75 15.42 9.50
N THR A 42 -3.63 14.75 9.78
CA THR A 42 -2.88 14.92 11.03
C THR A 42 -1.80 16.01 10.95
N ARG A 43 -1.65 16.66 9.78
CA ARG A 43 -0.56 17.60 9.46
C ARG A 43 0.83 17.02 9.78
N THR A 44 1.01 15.73 9.56
CA THR A 44 2.26 15.02 9.81
C THR A 44 2.99 14.80 8.50
N LEU A 45 4.33 14.90 8.54
CA LEU A 45 5.15 14.56 7.39
C LEU A 45 5.04 13.07 7.05
N TYR A 46 5.19 12.74 5.78
CA TYR A 46 5.22 11.36 5.33
C TYR A 46 6.43 10.64 5.94
N ASN A 47 6.16 9.54 6.64
CA ASN A 47 7.18 8.63 7.16
C ASN A 47 6.90 7.23 6.59
N GLU A 48 7.89 6.66 5.89
CA GLU A 48 7.72 5.37 5.22
C GLU A 48 7.48 4.21 6.20
N GLU A 49 8.17 4.18 7.34
CA GLU A 49 8.00 3.12 8.35
C GLU A 49 6.59 3.14 8.92
N THR A 50 6.07 4.32 9.27
CA THR A 50 4.69 4.46 9.79
C THR A 50 3.66 4.21 8.70
N ALA A 51 3.92 4.71 7.48
CA ALA A 51 3.05 4.56 6.33
C ALA A 51 2.79 3.09 5.97
N TRP A 52 3.81 2.23 6.12
CA TRP A 52 3.75 0.81 5.76
C TRP A 52 3.80 -0.15 6.97
N ALA A 53 3.78 0.37 8.21
CA ALA A 53 3.85 -0.44 9.45
C ALA A 53 2.81 -1.57 9.51
N HIS A 54 1.64 -1.35 8.93
CA HIS A 54 0.56 -2.34 8.84
C HIS A 54 0.90 -3.56 7.97
N ARG A 55 1.94 -3.52 7.13
CA ARG A 55 2.45 -4.71 6.42
C ARG A 55 3.46 -5.49 7.25
N SER A 56 4.04 -4.91 8.30
CA SER A 56 4.91 -5.62 9.24
C SER A 56 4.12 -6.56 10.16
N ALA A 57 2.79 -6.41 10.24
CA ALA A 57 1.91 -7.29 11.00
C ALA A 57 0.87 -7.94 10.06
N LYS A 58 1.13 -9.20 9.71
CA LYS A 58 0.25 -10.28 9.20
C LYS A 58 -0.87 -9.96 8.18
N PRO A 59 -1.07 -10.83 7.17
CA PRO A 59 -2.20 -10.76 6.25
C PRO A 59 -3.50 -11.17 6.95
N GLU A 60 -4.36 -10.19 7.26
CA GLU A 60 -5.73 -10.44 7.73
C GLU A 60 -6.68 -9.39 7.12
N GLU A 61 -6.89 -9.43 5.81
CA GLU A 61 -8.07 -8.82 5.17
C GLU A 61 -8.31 -9.47 3.79
N ALA A 62 -8.44 -10.79 3.79
CA ALA A 62 -8.96 -11.54 2.64
C ALA A 62 -10.45 -11.90 2.81
N ALA A 63 -11.15 -11.36 3.81
CA ALA A 63 -12.51 -11.78 4.12
C ALA A 63 -13.38 -10.65 4.67
N VAL A 64 -13.85 -9.73 3.83
CA VAL A 64 -15.23 -9.23 3.89
C VAL A 64 -15.69 -8.89 2.47
N ALA A 65 -16.07 -9.93 1.74
CA ALA A 65 -17.05 -9.85 0.66
C ALA A 65 -17.82 -11.18 0.70
N ALA A 66 -18.81 -11.23 1.59
CA ALA A 66 -19.90 -12.18 1.58
C ALA A 66 -21.18 -11.40 1.26
#